data_AF-A0AB73TMH9-F1
#
_entry.id   AF-A0AB73TMH9-F1
#
_cell.length_a   1.000
_cell.length_b   1.000
_cell.length_c   1.000
_cell.angle_alpha   90.00
_cell.angle_beta   90.00
_cell.angle_gamma   90.00
#
_symmetry.space_group_name_H-M   'P 1'
#
loop_
_entity.id
_entity.type
_entity.pdbx_description
1 polymer ?
#
loop_
_entity_poly.entity_id
_entity_poly.type
_entity_poly.pdbx_seq_one_letter_code
_entity_poly.pdbx_strand_id
1 'polypeptide(L)'
;PLIEYLKEQGCKIILNRRVTDWEFKDTPMQDEITVTGLKMTNTLTQEEEHVTVDEDTAVIFTNGSITDSATLGDYETPAVENMDYGAASSLWKKASERFYNLGNPDKFFADRDASEWVSFTLTTKNHLLLNEITRITTQEPGNALNSFISTTPITPLGQKDVNMSIVVHHQPHFTSQKPNETVIWGYFLYPRRRGEFVDKQYIKMNGKEMLEELIGQLSKVDPGPVNIREKETEIFDSVINNIPVYMPYASALFNNRAKSDRPKVIPKHSTNLAFTGEFVEQPYQMIFTEQSAVRSGEIAAFHFAGIPMSRLVKTPRYDKDIPTLARAAKKMFE
;
A
#
# COMPACT_ATOMS: atom_id res chain seq x y z
N PRO A 1 -4.48 -6.54 17.54
CA PRO A 1 -3.45 -6.91 18.55
C PRO A 1 -2.60 -5.73 19.04
N LEU A 2 -1.84 -5.06 18.15
CA LEU A 2 -0.94 -3.96 18.55
C LEU A 2 -1.66 -2.79 19.22
N ILE A 3 -2.81 -2.37 18.68
CA ILE A 3 -3.64 -1.30 19.25
C ILE A 3 -4.05 -1.62 20.69
N GLU A 4 -4.51 -2.85 20.95
CA GLU A 4 -4.95 -3.26 22.30
C GLU A 4 -3.76 -3.32 23.27
N TYR A 5 -2.63 -3.89 22.85
CA TYR A 5 -1.40 -3.85 23.64
C TYR A 5 -0.98 -2.43 24.01
N LEU A 6 -0.99 -1.48 23.06
CA LEU A 6 -0.63 -0.09 23.32
C LEU A 6 -1.60 0.59 24.30
N LYS A 7 -2.92 0.33 24.18
CA LYS A 7 -3.91 0.84 25.14
C LYS A 7 -3.68 0.27 26.55
N GLU A 8 -3.34 -1.01 26.67
CA GLU A 8 -2.99 -1.64 27.96
C GLU A 8 -1.73 -1.03 28.58
N GLN A 9 -0.77 -0.58 27.76
CA GLN A 9 0.40 0.19 28.21
C GLN A 9 0.09 1.67 28.50
N GLY A 10 -1.17 2.10 28.38
CA GLY A 10 -1.61 3.46 28.66
C GLY A 10 -1.43 4.45 27.51
N CYS A 11 -1.11 4.00 26.30
CA CYS A 11 -1.03 4.88 25.13
C CYS A 11 -2.40 5.45 24.76
N LYS A 12 -2.46 6.76 24.48
CA LYS A 12 -3.67 7.44 24.01
C LYS A 12 -3.72 7.39 22.48
N ILE A 13 -4.80 6.83 21.94
CA ILE A 13 -5.06 6.79 20.50
C ILE A 13 -6.15 7.82 20.20
N ILE A 14 -5.79 8.85 19.45
CA ILE A 14 -6.69 9.93 19.08
C ILE A 14 -7.02 9.80 17.59
N LEU A 15 -8.28 9.54 17.28
CA LEU A 15 -8.80 9.46 15.91
C LEU A 15 -9.48 10.78 15.53
N ASN A 16 -9.80 10.93 14.24
CA ASN A 16 -10.50 12.11 13.71
C ASN A 16 -9.74 13.43 13.98
N ARG A 17 -8.41 13.36 13.98
CA ARG A 17 -7.51 14.51 14.08
C ARG A 17 -6.53 14.45 12.92
N ARG A 18 -6.59 15.44 12.07
CA ARG A 18 -5.65 15.60 10.95
C ARG A 18 -4.66 16.69 11.30
N VAL A 19 -3.38 16.35 11.42
CA VAL A 19 -2.32 17.36 11.51
C VAL A 19 -2.22 18.07 10.16
N THR A 20 -2.35 19.40 10.17
CA THR A 20 -2.40 20.23 8.96
C THR A 20 -1.19 21.12 8.80
N ASP A 21 -0.47 21.43 9.88
CA ASP A 21 0.75 22.24 9.81
C ASP A 21 1.72 22.01 10.96
N TRP A 22 2.96 22.45 10.73
CA TRP A 22 4.05 22.42 11.68
C TRP A 22 4.32 23.81 12.25
N GLU A 23 4.73 23.85 13.50
CA GLU A 23 5.42 25.00 14.09
C GLU A 23 6.81 24.53 14.49
N PHE A 24 7.84 25.17 13.92
CA PHE A 24 9.23 24.91 14.27
C PHE A 24 9.88 26.14 14.90
N LYS A 25 10.81 25.90 15.82
CA LYS A 25 11.66 26.91 16.44
C LYS A 25 12.54 27.57 15.38
N ASP A 26 12.54 28.90 15.32
CA ASP A 26 13.48 29.63 14.48
C ASP A 26 14.88 29.64 15.10
N THR A 27 15.88 29.36 14.28
CA THR A 27 17.30 29.44 14.66
C THR A 27 18.05 30.29 13.64
N PRO A 28 19.12 31.02 14.04
CA PRO A 28 19.82 31.94 13.13
C PRO A 28 20.35 31.29 11.84
N MET A 29 20.72 30.00 11.88
CA MET A 29 21.22 29.24 10.73
C MET A 29 20.12 28.43 10.02
N GLN A 30 18.94 28.29 10.61
CA GLN A 30 17.80 27.49 10.10
C GLN A 30 18.14 26.01 9.80
N ASP A 31 19.22 25.48 10.40
CA ASP A 31 19.60 24.07 10.27
C ASP A 31 18.92 23.18 11.32
N GLU A 32 18.63 23.72 12.51
CA GLU A 32 18.05 22.94 13.62
C GLU A 32 16.56 22.68 13.38
N ILE A 33 16.15 21.41 13.50
CA ILE A 33 14.77 20.97 13.29
C ILE A 33 14.18 20.63 14.65
N THR A 34 13.49 21.60 15.24
CA THR A 34 12.84 21.50 16.55
C THR A 34 11.36 21.85 16.38
N VAL A 35 10.47 20.87 16.52
CA VAL A 35 9.02 21.07 16.50
C VAL A 35 8.58 21.66 17.83
N THR A 36 7.86 22.77 17.81
CA THR A 36 7.31 23.44 19.01
C THR A 36 5.78 23.39 19.06
N GLY A 37 5.13 23.00 17.97
CA GLY A 37 3.69 22.87 17.92
C GLY A 37 3.19 22.19 16.66
N LEU A 38 1.94 21.72 16.73
CA LEU A 38 1.21 21.12 15.62
C LEU A 38 -0.17 21.78 15.51
N LYS A 39 -0.52 22.20 14.30
CA LYS A 39 -1.89 22.60 13.97
C LYS A 39 -2.65 21.38 13.50
N MET A 40 -3.87 21.22 13.99
CA MET A 40 -4.71 20.07 13.66
C MET A 40 -6.12 20.53 13.31
N THR A 41 -6.84 19.69 12.57
CA THR A 41 -8.28 19.85 12.34
C THR A 41 -9.00 18.63 12.90
N ASN A 42 -10.05 18.85 13.68
CA ASN A 42 -11.02 17.83 14.03
C ASN A 42 -11.84 17.48 12.80
N THR A 43 -11.71 16.27 12.25
CA THR A 43 -12.37 15.90 10.99
C THR A 43 -13.88 15.70 11.12
N LEU A 44 -14.42 15.65 12.34
CA LEU A 44 -15.86 15.57 12.60
C LEU A 44 -16.50 16.96 12.71
N THR A 45 -15.85 17.89 13.42
CA THR A 45 -16.41 19.24 13.69
C THR A 45 -15.86 20.32 12.76
N GLN A 46 -14.77 20.03 12.04
CA GLN A 46 -13.97 20.97 11.25
C GLN A 46 -13.30 22.09 12.07
N GLU A 47 -13.28 21.97 13.40
CA GLU A 47 -12.60 22.92 14.28
C GLU A 47 -11.09 22.77 14.19
N GLU A 48 -10.38 23.90 14.24
CA GLU A 48 -8.93 23.94 14.35
C GLU A 48 -8.51 23.75 15.81
N GLU A 49 -7.48 22.94 16.01
CA GLU A 49 -6.88 22.63 17.30
C GLU A 49 -5.37 22.86 17.24
N HIS A 50 -4.77 23.12 18.39
CA HIS A 50 -3.34 23.31 18.54
C HIS A 50 -2.79 22.36 19.60
N VAL A 51 -1.63 21.76 19.31
CA VAL A 51 -0.86 20.97 20.28
C VAL A 51 0.49 21.65 20.44
N THR A 52 0.79 22.10 21.65
CA THR A 52 2.13 22.57 22.00
C THR A 52 3.05 21.36 22.21
N VAL A 53 4.27 21.45 21.68
CA VAL A 53 5.31 20.43 21.84
C VAL A 53 6.45 21.06 22.64
N ASP A 54 6.72 20.51 23.82
CA ASP A 54 7.83 20.95 24.66
C ASP A 54 9.18 20.34 24.22
N GLU A 55 10.26 20.79 24.85
CA GLU A 55 11.64 20.40 24.48
C GLU A 55 11.95 18.93 24.80
N ASP A 56 11.15 18.28 25.67
CA ASP A 56 11.33 16.87 26.08
C ASP A 56 10.43 15.92 25.26
N THR A 57 9.58 16.44 24.38
CA THR A 57 8.62 15.67 23.59
C THR A 57 9.16 15.33 22.21
N ALA A 58 9.29 14.03 21.93
CA ALA A 58 9.59 13.53 20.60
C ALA A 58 8.35 13.48 19.70
N VAL A 59 8.52 13.87 18.43
CA VAL A 59 7.52 13.79 17.37
C VAL A 59 7.98 12.77 16.33
N ILE A 60 7.14 11.77 16.07
CA ILE A 60 7.41 10.71 15.09
C ILE A 60 6.36 10.82 13.98
N PHE A 61 6.83 11.04 12.76
CA PHE A 61 5.98 11.33 11.61
C PHE A 61 6.12 10.26 10.53
N THR A 62 5.00 9.75 10.02
CA THR A 62 4.98 8.88 8.85
C THR A 62 4.74 9.73 7.59
N ASN A 63 5.79 9.96 6.81
CA ASN A 63 5.82 10.98 5.75
C ASN A 63 5.31 10.47 4.40
N GLY A 64 3.99 10.42 4.26
CA GLY A 64 3.31 9.92 3.07
C GLY A 64 2.77 8.51 3.27
N SER A 65 1.78 8.16 2.47
CA SER A 65 1.13 6.85 2.50
C SER A 65 0.80 6.37 1.10
N ILE A 66 0.97 5.08 0.86
CA ILE A 66 0.55 4.45 -0.39
C ILE A 66 -0.98 4.41 -0.53
N THR A 67 -1.70 4.55 0.58
CA THR A 67 -3.16 4.57 0.64
C THR A 67 -3.76 5.97 0.75
N ASP A 68 -2.93 7.02 0.69
CA ASP A 68 -3.44 8.39 0.66
C ASP A 68 -4.30 8.59 -0.59
N SER A 69 -5.39 9.34 -0.43
CA SER A 69 -6.35 9.64 -1.52
C SER A 69 -6.98 8.39 -2.17
N ALA A 70 -6.91 7.22 -1.52
CA ALA A 70 -7.62 6.04 -1.98
C ALA A 70 -9.14 6.22 -1.87
N THR A 71 -9.87 5.65 -2.81
CA THR A 71 -11.34 5.69 -2.84
C THR A 71 -11.90 4.32 -3.13
N LEU A 72 -13.14 4.11 -2.68
CA LEU A 72 -13.84 2.84 -2.83
C LEU A 72 -15.07 3.05 -3.73
N GLY A 73 -15.37 2.05 -4.54
CA GLY A 73 -16.66 1.87 -5.19
C GLY A 73 -17.49 0.82 -4.47
N ASP A 74 -18.42 0.23 -5.20
CA ASP A 74 -19.18 -0.94 -4.78
C ASP A 74 -19.51 -1.81 -6.00
N TYR A 75 -20.44 -2.74 -5.83
CA TYR A 75 -20.85 -3.66 -6.87
C TYR A 75 -21.35 -2.97 -8.15
N GLU A 76 -22.05 -1.83 -8.03
CA GLU A 76 -22.68 -1.13 -9.15
C GLU A 76 -21.99 0.22 -9.47
N THR A 77 -21.15 0.72 -8.56
CA THR A 77 -20.48 2.03 -8.66
C THR A 77 -18.96 1.87 -8.74
N PRO A 78 -18.27 2.45 -9.73
CA PRO A 78 -16.81 2.44 -9.77
C PRO A 78 -16.20 3.33 -8.67
N ALA A 79 -14.95 3.04 -8.29
CA ALA A 79 -14.19 3.93 -7.40
C ALA A 79 -13.87 5.25 -8.12
N VAL A 80 -14.19 6.38 -7.48
CA VAL A 80 -13.98 7.72 -8.06
C VAL A 80 -12.57 8.22 -7.79
N GLU A 81 -11.88 8.82 -8.77
CA GLU A 81 -10.57 9.42 -8.51
C GLU A 81 -10.66 10.58 -7.52
N ASN A 82 -9.93 10.50 -6.41
CA ASN A 82 -9.66 11.65 -5.55
C ASN A 82 -8.36 12.34 -6.01
N MET A 83 -8.44 13.59 -6.45
CA MET A 83 -7.29 14.37 -6.95
C MET A 83 -6.43 15.02 -5.87
N ASP A 84 -6.76 14.82 -4.59
CA ASP A 84 -5.95 15.31 -3.47
C ASP A 84 -4.53 14.73 -3.50
N TYR A 85 -3.53 15.56 -3.19
CA TYR A 85 -2.11 15.19 -3.17
C TYR A 85 -1.76 14.13 -2.09
N GLY A 86 -2.65 13.95 -1.11
CA GLY A 86 -2.45 13.12 0.08
C GLY A 86 -2.23 13.96 1.33
N ALA A 87 -2.78 13.55 2.47
CA ALA A 87 -2.71 14.30 3.71
C ALA A 87 -1.30 14.24 4.32
N ALA A 88 -0.69 13.05 4.36
CA ALA A 88 0.62 12.87 4.95
C ALA A 88 1.72 13.44 4.03
N SER A 89 1.60 13.25 2.72
CA SER A 89 2.53 13.81 1.72
C SER A 89 2.47 15.35 1.70
N SER A 90 1.29 15.95 1.88
CA SER A 90 1.13 17.41 1.99
C SER A 90 1.80 17.97 3.23
N LEU A 91 1.67 17.29 4.39
CA LEU A 91 2.35 17.68 5.62
C LEU A 91 3.87 17.53 5.50
N TRP A 92 4.35 16.51 4.79
CA TRP A 92 5.77 16.35 4.46
C TRP A 92 6.27 17.50 3.57
N LYS A 93 5.51 17.88 2.54
CA LYS A 93 5.86 18.98 1.62
C LYS A 93 6.12 20.29 2.36
N LYS A 94 5.23 20.66 3.29
CA LYS A 94 5.41 21.85 4.14
C LYS A 94 6.71 21.83 4.94
N ALA A 95 7.10 20.68 5.50
CA ALA A 95 8.38 20.56 6.20
C ALA A 95 9.57 20.71 5.24
N SER A 96 9.51 20.11 4.05
CA SER A 96 10.58 20.20 3.04
C SER A 96 10.76 21.60 2.44
N GLU A 97 9.72 22.44 2.47
CA GLU A 97 9.79 23.84 2.06
C GLU A 97 10.60 24.68 3.07
N ARG A 98 10.69 24.25 4.33
CA ARG A 98 11.45 24.94 5.38
C ARG A 98 12.87 24.42 5.55
N PHE A 99 13.09 23.12 5.35
CA PHE A 99 14.39 22.47 5.57
C PHE A 99 14.83 21.65 4.35
N TYR A 100 16.05 21.93 3.86
CA TYR A 100 16.59 21.35 2.64
C TYR A 100 16.89 19.85 2.71
N ASN A 101 17.06 19.28 3.91
CA ASN A 101 17.50 17.90 4.12
C ASN A 101 16.34 16.93 4.41
N LEU A 102 15.10 17.36 4.16
CA LEU A 102 13.89 16.57 4.41
C LEU A 102 13.34 15.85 3.18
N GLY A 103 14.07 15.86 2.07
CA GLY A 103 13.71 15.13 0.86
C GLY A 103 12.72 15.87 -0.05
N ASN A 104 12.15 15.14 -1.00
CA ASN A 104 11.31 15.69 -2.07
C ASN A 104 10.05 14.83 -2.29
N PRO A 105 8.91 15.18 -1.67
CA PRO A 105 7.68 14.39 -1.81
C PRO A 105 7.13 14.35 -3.23
N ASP A 106 7.37 15.38 -4.06
CA ASP A 106 6.82 15.43 -5.43
C ASP A 106 7.35 14.28 -6.30
N LYS A 107 8.52 13.72 -5.99
CA LYS A 107 9.05 12.52 -6.67
C LYS A 107 8.16 11.29 -6.52
N PHE A 108 7.38 11.23 -5.45
CA PHE A 108 6.54 10.09 -5.11
C PHE A 108 5.06 10.38 -5.35
N PHE A 109 4.61 11.62 -5.11
CA PHE A 109 3.18 11.95 -5.05
C PHE A 109 2.67 12.89 -6.16
N ALA A 110 3.56 13.40 -7.02
CA ALA A 110 3.17 14.26 -8.16
C ALA A 110 3.05 13.50 -9.50
N ASP A 111 3.40 12.21 -9.55
CA ASP A 111 3.32 11.37 -10.76
C ASP A 111 2.50 10.10 -10.46
N ARG A 112 1.19 10.19 -10.75
CA ARG A 112 0.25 9.09 -10.55
C ARG A 112 0.41 8.01 -11.61
N ASP A 113 0.80 8.34 -12.84
CA ASP A 113 0.98 7.34 -13.91
C ASP A 113 2.03 6.29 -13.54
N ALA A 114 3.03 6.68 -12.74
CA ALA A 114 4.06 5.78 -12.22
C ALA A 114 3.61 4.92 -11.01
N SER A 115 2.52 5.29 -10.33
CA SER A 115 2.20 4.77 -8.99
C SER A 115 0.77 4.24 -8.82
N GLU A 116 -0.15 4.56 -9.71
CA GLU A 116 -1.55 4.17 -9.60
C GLU A 116 -1.81 2.71 -9.98
N TRP A 117 -2.71 2.06 -9.25
CA TRP A 117 -3.36 0.82 -9.67
C TRP A 117 -4.72 0.68 -8.99
N VAL A 118 -5.54 -0.23 -9.52
CA VAL A 118 -6.86 -0.53 -8.94
C VAL A 118 -6.89 -1.96 -8.42
N SER A 119 -7.55 -2.16 -7.29
CA SER A 119 -7.82 -3.47 -6.73
C SER A 119 -9.31 -3.68 -6.51
N PHE A 120 -9.69 -4.90 -6.13
CA PHE A 120 -11.04 -5.19 -5.68
C PHE A 120 -11.03 -6.30 -4.63
N THR A 121 -12.04 -6.28 -3.77
CA THR A 121 -12.33 -7.37 -2.84
C THR A 121 -13.71 -7.93 -3.14
N LEU A 122 -13.75 -9.19 -3.58
CA LEU A 122 -14.96 -9.92 -3.93
C LEU A 122 -15.37 -10.83 -2.76
N THR A 123 -16.64 -10.76 -2.38
CA THR A 123 -17.24 -11.65 -1.38
C THR A 123 -18.43 -12.41 -1.96
N THR A 124 -18.47 -13.73 -1.81
CA THR A 124 -19.57 -14.60 -2.26
C THR A 124 -20.22 -15.34 -1.09
N LYS A 125 -21.50 -15.70 -1.24
CA LYS A 125 -22.34 -16.43 -0.26
C LYS A 125 -22.01 -17.93 -0.16
N ASN A 126 -21.25 -18.46 -1.11
CA ASN A 126 -20.88 -19.87 -1.18
C ASN A 126 -19.47 -20.02 -1.80
N HIS A 127 -18.96 -21.24 -1.84
CA HIS A 127 -17.63 -21.57 -2.38
C HIS A 127 -17.64 -21.94 -3.87
N LEU A 128 -18.71 -21.64 -4.63
CA LEU A 128 -18.78 -22.01 -6.05
C LEU A 128 -17.59 -21.43 -6.83
N LEU A 129 -17.41 -20.11 -6.77
CA LEU A 129 -16.30 -19.44 -7.46
C LEU A 129 -14.93 -19.86 -6.91
N LEU A 130 -14.82 -20.06 -5.60
CA LEU A 130 -13.59 -20.55 -4.97
C LEU A 130 -13.16 -21.90 -5.55
N ASN A 131 -14.11 -22.85 -5.60
CA ASN A 131 -13.85 -24.20 -6.08
C ASN A 131 -13.49 -24.20 -7.57
N GLU A 132 -14.13 -23.34 -8.38
CA GLU A 132 -13.73 -23.18 -9.78
C GLU A 132 -12.32 -22.59 -9.91
N ILE A 133 -11.96 -21.55 -9.14
CA ILE A 133 -10.60 -21.00 -9.16
C ILE A 133 -9.58 -22.07 -8.75
N THR A 134 -9.82 -22.81 -7.67
CA THR A 134 -8.91 -23.88 -7.22
C THR A 134 -8.79 -24.98 -8.27
N ARG A 135 -9.89 -25.38 -8.91
CA ARG A 135 -9.88 -26.37 -9.99
C ARG A 135 -9.09 -25.88 -11.21
N ILE A 136 -9.31 -24.63 -11.63
CA ILE A 136 -8.68 -24.05 -12.84
C ILE A 136 -7.19 -23.81 -12.62
N THR A 137 -6.83 -23.22 -11.48
CA THR A 137 -5.44 -22.90 -11.14
C THR A 137 -4.67 -24.10 -10.59
N THR A 138 -5.36 -25.22 -10.34
CA THR A 138 -4.82 -26.43 -9.70
C THR A 138 -4.17 -26.15 -8.35
N GLN A 139 -4.69 -25.16 -7.63
CA GLN A 139 -4.05 -24.63 -6.45
C GLN A 139 -5.04 -24.35 -5.32
N GLU A 140 -4.69 -24.87 -4.15
CA GLU A 140 -5.45 -24.66 -2.93
C GLU A 140 -5.34 -23.20 -2.43
N PRO A 141 -6.36 -22.70 -1.71
CA PRO A 141 -6.31 -21.42 -1.02
C PRO A 141 -5.13 -21.34 -0.05
N GLY A 142 -4.30 -20.29 -0.14
CA GLY A 142 -3.05 -20.26 0.63
C GLY A 142 -2.02 -19.22 0.22
N ASN A 143 -2.46 -18.02 -0.20
CA ASN A 143 -1.61 -16.87 -0.57
C ASN A 143 -0.79 -17.00 -1.86
N ALA A 144 -1.15 -17.86 -2.82
CA ALA A 144 -0.52 -17.72 -4.12
C ALA A 144 -1.22 -16.69 -5.00
N LEU A 145 -0.37 -16.01 -5.76
CA LEU A 145 -0.73 -15.03 -6.76
C LEU A 145 -0.94 -15.74 -8.10
N ASN A 146 -2.11 -15.57 -8.69
CA ASN A 146 -2.41 -16.02 -10.05
C ASN A 146 -2.50 -14.81 -10.96
N SER A 147 -1.63 -14.72 -11.97
CA SER A 147 -1.59 -13.62 -12.93
C SER A 147 -2.05 -14.09 -14.31
N PHE A 148 -2.97 -13.35 -14.91
CA PHE A 148 -3.53 -13.67 -16.23
C PHE A 148 -2.90 -12.78 -17.29
N ILE A 149 -2.29 -13.40 -18.30
CA ILE A 149 -1.65 -12.72 -19.42
C ILE A 149 -2.67 -12.43 -20.52
N SER A 150 -2.50 -11.30 -21.18
CA SER A 150 -3.30 -10.91 -22.34
C SER A 150 -3.17 -11.88 -23.50
N THR A 151 -4.28 -12.09 -24.21
CA THR A 151 -4.35 -12.94 -25.41
C THR A 151 -3.73 -12.25 -26.62
N THR A 152 -3.81 -10.92 -26.67
CA THR A 152 -3.25 -10.06 -27.72
C THR A 152 -2.14 -9.17 -27.16
N PRO A 153 -1.25 -8.63 -28.01
CA PRO A 153 -0.27 -7.64 -27.56
C PRO A 153 -0.94 -6.32 -27.14
N ILE A 154 -0.62 -5.85 -25.94
CA ILE A 154 -1.25 -4.66 -25.32
C ILE A 154 -0.24 -3.57 -24.92
N THR A 155 1.06 -3.82 -25.03
CA THR A 155 2.09 -2.81 -24.73
C THR A 155 2.41 -1.95 -25.95
N PRO A 156 2.95 -0.73 -25.77
CA PRO A 156 3.44 0.10 -26.90
C PRO A 156 4.50 -0.58 -27.77
N LEU A 157 5.20 -1.58 -27.22
CA LEU A 157 6.21 -2.38 -27.93
C LEU A 157 5.61 -3.61 -28.65
N GLY A 158 4.28 -3.75 -28.65
CA GLY A 158 3.61 -4.88 -29.29
C GLY A 158 3.86 -6.21 -28.56
N GLN A 159 3.92 -6.19 -27.23
CA GLN A 159 4.09 -7.39 -26.40
C GLN A 159 2.81 -7.72 -25.61
N LYS A 160 2.64 -9.00 -25.29
CA LYS A 160 1.66 -9.46 -24.30
C LYS A 160 2.14 -9.10 -22.91
N ASP A 161 1.20 -8.84 -22.00
CA ASP A 161 1.51 -8.41 -20.64
C ASP A 161 0.39 -8.85 -19.69
N VAL A 162 0.58 -8.66 -18.38
CA VAL A 162 -0.42 -9.00 -17.36
C VAL A 162 -1.65 -8.10 -17.51
N ASN A 163 -2.84 -8.70 -17.54
CA ASN A 163 -4.11 -7.98 -17.45
C ASN A 163 -4.52 -7.77 -16.00
N MET A 164 -4.59 -8.86 -15.24
CA MET A 164 -4.99 -8.84 -13.84
C MET A 164 -4.26 -9.93 -13.07
N SER A 165 -4.21 -9.78 -11.75
CA SER A 165 -3.85 -10.87 -10.87
C SER A 165 -4.84 -10.99 -9.71
N ILE A 166 -5.01 -12.20 -9.20
CA ILE A 166 -5.82 -12.50 -8.02
C ILE A 166 -5.01 -13.22 -6.97
N VAL A 167 -5.42 -13.05 -5.72
CA VAL A 167 -4.93 -13.81 -4.58
C VAL A 167 -6.13 -14.45 -3.88
N VAL A 168 -6.03 -15.76 -3.69
CA VAL A 168 -6.96 -16.52 -2.85
C VAL A 168 -6.23 -16.84 -1.55
N HIS A 169 -6.55 -16.06 -0.52
CA HIS A 169 -6.05 -16.29 0.83
C HIS A 169 -6.66 -17.56 1.42
N HIS A 170 -6.05 -18.08 2.48
CA HIS A 170 -6.70 -19.08 3.33
C HIS A 170 -8.07 -18.55 3.79
N GLN A 171 -9.09 -19.42 3.77
CA GLN A 171 -10.45 -19.09 4.16
C GLN A 171 -10.77 -19.70 5.55
N PRO A 172 -11.40 -18.95 6.47
CA PRO A 172 -11.78 -17.54 6.34
C PRO A 172 -10.56 -16.61 6.40
N HIS A 173 -10.62 -15.50 5.67
CA HIS A 173 -9.61 -14.44 5.73
C HIS A 173 -9.91 -13.45 6.87
N PHE A 174 -11.19 -13.16 7.11
CA PHE A 174 -11.63 -12.29 8.21
C PHE A 174 -12.23 -13.10 9.36
N THR A 175 -12.04 -12.65 10.60
CA THR A 175 -12.60 -13.31 11.80
C THR A 175 -14.13 -13.35 11.83
N SER A 176 -14.79 -12.42 11.12
CA SER A 176 -16.24 -12.33 11.01
C SER A 176 -16.81 -12.96 9.73
N GLN A 177 -15.97 -13.50 8.84
CA GLN A 177 -16.41 -14.16 7.62
C GLN A 177 -17.15 -15.46 7.97
N LYS A 178 -18.34 -15.67 7.41
CA LYS A 178 -19.12 -16.88 7.70
C LYS A 178 -18.46 -18.10 7.05
N PRO A 179 -18.65 -19.31 7.61
CA PRO A 179 -18.03 -20.53 7.07
C PRO A 179 -18.36 -20.82 5.61
N ASN A 180 -19.54 -20.39 5.13
CA ASN A 180 -19.98 -20.56 3.75
C ASN A 180 -19.52 -19.44 2.81
N GLU A 181 -18.98 -18.33 3.32
CA GLU A 181 -18.58 -17.19 2.50
C GLU A 181 -17.15 -17.37 1.97
N THR A 182 -16.87 -16.82 0.80
CA THR A 182 -15.51 -16.73 0.24
C THR A 182 -15.13 -15.27 0.06
N VAL A 183 -13.87 -14.93 0.36
CA VAL A 183 -13.25 -13.65 0.01
C VAL A 183 -12.08 -13.86 -0.93
N ILE A 184 -12.07 -13.13 -2.04
CA ILE A 184 -11.00 -13.10 -3.05
C ILE A 184 -10.55 -11.65 -3.23
N TRP A 185 -9.25 -11.44 -3.35
CA TRP A 185 -8.68 -10.14 -3.69
C TRP A 185 -8.09 -10.18 -5.09
N GLY A 186 -8.22 -9.11 -5.85
CA GLY A 186 -7.59 -8.98 -7.17
C GLY A 186 -7.18 -7.56 -7.47
N TYR A 187 -6.33 -7.40 -8.48
CA TYR A 187 -5.85 -6.08 -8.91
C TYR A 187 -5.43 -6.04 -10.38
N PHE A 188 -5.41 -4.82 -10.90
CA PHE A 188 -4.99 -4.46 -12.24
C PHE A 188 -3.85 -3.44 -12.14
N LEU A 189 -2.65 -3.82 -12.58
CA LEU A 189 -1.44 -2.96 -12.53
C LEU A 189 -1.56 -1.70 -13.39
N TYR A 190 -2.34 -1.77 -14.46
CA TYR A 190 -2.43 -0.70 -15.46
C TYR A 190 -3.87 -0.22 -15.58
N PRO A 191 -4.35 0.61 -14.63
CA PRO A 191 -5.78 0.90 -14.46
C PRO A 191 -6.41 1.63 -15.65
N ARG A 192 -5.59 2.25 -16.52
CA ARG A 192 -6.02 2.94 -17.75
C ARG A 192 -6.10 2.03 -18.99
N ARG A 193 -5.64 0.78 -18.92
CA ARG A 193 -5.83 -0.20 -20.00
C ARG A 193 -7.28 -0.67 -20.03
N ARG A 194 -7.73 -1.13 -21.20
CA ARG A 194 -9.07 -1.69 -21.42
C ARG A 194 -9.08 -3.18 -21.12
N GLY A 195 -10.18 -3.68 -20.56
CA GLY A 195 -10.41 -5.11 -20.34
C GLY A 195 -10.55 -5.89 -21.65
N GLU A 196 -10.34 -7.20 -21.58
CA GLU A 196 -10.54 -8.09 -22.73
C GLU A 196 -12.01 -8.53 -22.87
N PHE A 197 -12.74 -8.58 -21.75
CA PHE A 197 -14.12 -9.04 -21.72
C PHE A 197 -15.09 -7.88 -21.45
N VAL A 198 -14.69 -6.95 -20.59
CA VAL A 198 -15.39 -5.69 -20.41
C VAL A 198 -14.64 -4.59 -21.15
N ASP A 199 -15.22 -4.08 -22.25
CA ASP A 199 -14.62 -3.03 -23.08
C ASP A 199 -14.69 -1.64 -22.42
N LYS A 200 -13.99 -1.50 -21.28
CA LYS A 200 -13.84 -0.29 -20.47
C LYS A 200 -12.44 -0.26 -19.86
N GLN A 201 -11.97 0.93 -19.48
CA GLN A 201 -10.77 1.02 -18.65
C GLN A 201 -11.02 0.40 -17.28
N TYR A 202 -10.07 -0.35 -16.72
CA TYR A 202 -10.24 -1.00 -15.42
C TYR A 202 -10.63 -0.01 -14.31
N ILE A 203 -10.09 1.22 -14.33
CA ILE A 203 -10.45 2.28 -13.37
C ILE A 203 -11.92 2.74 -13.45
N LYS A 204 -12.59 2.50 -14.57
CA LYS A 204 -13.99 2.88 -14.78
C LYS A 204 -14.95 1.70 -14.55
N MET A 205 -14.44 0.53 -14.17
CA MET A 205 -15.26 -0.63 -13.87
C MET A 205 -15.82 -0.56 -12.46
N ASN A 206 -17.08 -0.94 -12.30
CA ASN A 206 -17.66 -1.24 -10.99
C ASN A 206 -17.33 -2.69 -10.57
N GLY A 207 -17.75 -3.08 -9.37
CA GLY A 207 -17.48 -4.43 -8.86
C GLY A 207 -18.04 -5.55 -9.74
N LYS A 208 -19.24 -5.37 -10.31
CA LYS A 208 -19.86 -6.34 -11.21
C LYS A 208 -19.01 -6.57 -12.46
N GLU A 209 -18.55 -5.49 -13.08
CA GLU A 209 -17.72 -5.53 -14.28
C GLU A 209 -16.32 -6.12 -14.00
N MET A 210 -15.73 -5.84 -12.84
CA MET A 210 -14.46 -6.48 -12.45
C MET A 210 -14.62 -8.00 -12.23
N LEU A 211 -15.80 -8.46 -11.76
CA LEU A 211 -16.12 -9.88 -11.68
C LEU A 211 -16.31 -10.50 -13.07
N GLU A 212 -17.00 -9.83 -13.98
CA GLU A 212 -17.15 -10.28 -15.37
C GLU A 212 -15.79 -10.46 -16.06
N GLU A 213 -14.89 -9.49 -15.88
CA GLU A 213 -13.52 -9.58 -16.38
C GLU A 213 -12.78 -10.76 -15.74
N LEU A 214 -12.90 -10.97 -14.43
CA LEU A 214 -12.30 -12.12 -13.74
C LEU A 214 -12.79 -13.47 -14.29
N ILE A 215 -14.10 -13.66 -14.43
CA ILE A 215 -14.69 -14.88 -15.00
C ILE A 215 -14.17 -15.08 -16.42
N GLY A 216 -14.05 -14.00 -17.20
CA GLY A 216 -13.44 -14.04 -18.52
C GLY A 216 -11.99 -14.49 -18.51
N GLN A 217 -11.16 -13.89 -17.67
CA GLN A 217 -9.75 -14.26 -17.55
C GLN A 217 -9.58 -15.73 -17.15
N LEU A 218 -10.41 -16.22 -16.20
CA LEU A 218 -10.47 -17.64 -15.81
C LEU A 218 -10.91 -18.54 -16.96
N SER A 219 -11.93 -18.14 -17.72
CA SER A 219 -12.49 -18.95 -18.82
C SER A 219 -11.48 -19.29 -19.92
N LYS A 220 -10.47 -18.44 -20.13
CA LYS A 220 -9.42 -18.66 -21.13
C LYS A 220 -8.47 -19.79 -20.76
N VAL A 221 -8.29 -20.02 -19.47
CA VAL A 221 -7.31 -20.98 -18.93
C VAL A 221 -7.99 -22.16 -18.26
N ASP A 222 -9.32 -22.23 -18.33
CA ASP A 222 -10.10 -23.32 -17.77
C ASP A 222 -9.87 -24.61 -18.58
N PRO A 223 -9.24 -25.65 -18.00
CA PRO A 223 -8.99 -26.91 -18.70
C PRO A 223 -10.18 -27.88 -18.62
N GLY A 224 -11.27 -27.48 -17.97
CA GLY A 224 -12.41 -28.33 -17.67
C GLY A 224 -13.27 -28.65 -18.90
N PRO A 225 -14.00 -29.79 -18.86
CA PRO A 225 -14.94 -30.14 -19.93
C PRO A 225 -16.16 -29.21 -19.98
N VAL A 226 -16.47 -28.53 -18.86
CA VAL A 226 -17.48 -27.47 -18.76
C VAL A 226 -16.74 -26.21 -18.34
N ASN A 227 -16.82 -25.18 -19.17
CA ASN A 227 -16.16 -23.91 -18.92
C ASN A 227 -16.88 -23.14 -17.80
N ILE A 228 -16.13 -22.39 -16.97
CA ILE A 228 -16.68 -21.53 -15.92
C ILE A 228 -17.78 -20.57 -16.42
N ARG A 229 -17.76 -20.17 -17.70
CA ARG A 229 -18.81 -19.34 -18.33
C ARG A 229 -20.22 -19.94 -18.22
N GLU A 230 -20.36 -21.26 -18.21
CA GLU A 230 -21.66 -21.92 -18.04
C GLU A 230 -22.24 -21.75 -16.62
N LYS A 231 -21.41 -21.35 -15.66
CA LYS A 231 -21.78 -21.13 -14.25
C LYS A 231 -21.91 -19.64 -13.91
N GLU A 232 -21.81 -18.77 -14.90
CA GLU A 232 -21.71 -17.32 -14.72
C GLU A 232 -22.90 -16.76 -13.92
N THR A 233 -24.13 -17.10 -14.31
CA THR A 233 -25.36 -16.70 -13.59
C THR A 233 -25.33 -17.09 -12.11
N GLU A 234 -24.98 -18.34 -11.81
CA GLU A 234 -24.91 -18.84 -10.42
C GLU A 234 -23.80 -18.13 -9.62
N ILE A 235 -22.67 -17.82 -10.25
CA ILE A 235 -21.58 -17.05 -9.65
C ILE A 235 -22.06 -15.64 -9.32
N PHE A 236 -22.70 -14.94 -10.27
CA PHE A 236 -23.26 -13.61 -10.07
C PHE A 236 -24.32 -13.57 -8.95
N ASP A 237 -25.22 -14.55 -8.91
CA ASP A 237 -26.25 -14.66 -7.85
C ASP A 237 -25.64 -14.91 -6.45
N SER A 238 -24.47 -15.55 -6.41
CA SER A 238 -23.73 -15.80 -5.18
C SER A 238 -23.04 -14.55 -4.62
N VAL A 239 -22.89 -13.47 -5.38
CA VAL A 239 -22.15 -12.28 -4.92
C VAL A 239 -22.88 -11.60 -3.77
N ILE A 240 -22.12 -11.29 -2.72
CA ILE A 240 -22.56 -10.38 -1.64
C ILE A 240 -22.18 -8.95 -2.04
N ASN A 241 -20.91 -8.75 -2.39
CA ASN A 241 -20.39 -7.49 -2.92
C ASN A 241 -19.07 -7.75 -3.66
N ASN A 242 -18.71 -6.85 -4.56
CA ASN A 242 -17.36 -6.72 -5.07
C ASN A 242 -16.98 -5.24 -4.97
N ILE A 243 -15.93 -4.91 -4.24
CA ILE A 243 -15.61 -3.53 -3.87
C ILE A 243 -14.34 -3.11 -4.61
N PRO A 244 -14.44 -2.33 -5.70
CA PRO A 244 -13.29 -1.69 -6.34
C PRO A 244 -12.64 -0.69 -5.40
N VAL A 245 -11.31 -0.59 -5.47
CA VAL A 245 -10.52 0.42 -4.77
C VAL A 245 -9.54 1.03 -5.75
N TYR A 246 -9.63 2.34 -5.97
CA TYR A 246 -8.62 3.11 -6.69
C TYR A 246 -7.62 3.69 -5.70
N MET A 247 -6.33 3.49 -5.97
CA MET A 247 -5.26 3.96 -5.10
C MET A 247 -4.21 4.68 -5.96
N PRO A 248 -4.17 6.03 -5.92
CA PRO A 248 -3.29 6.81 -6.81
C PRO A 248 -1.81 6.67 -6.45
N TYR A 249 -1.48 6.26 -5.22
CA TYR A 249 -0.10 6.24 -4.70
C TYR A 249 0.37 4.85 -4.29
N ALA A 250 -0.34 3.82 -4.73
CA ALA A 250 -0.18 2.47 -4.22
C ALA A 250 1.22 1.87 -4.52
N SER A 251 1.83 2.30 -5.62
CA SER A 251 3.24 2.03 -5.98
C SER A 251 4.15 3.26 -5.86
N ALA A 252 3.73 4.35 -5.20
CA ALA A 252 4.51 5.59 -5.11
C ALA A 252 5.90 5.38 -4.52
N LEU A 253 6.05 4.46 -3.57
CA LEU A 253 7.33 4.08 -2.97
C LEU A 253 8.36 3.48 -3.96
N PHE A 254 7.91 3.05 -5.15
CA PHE A 254 8.74 2.54 -6.23
C PHE A 254 9.09 3.59 -7.29
N ASN A 255 8.58 4.82 -7.20
CA ASN A 255 8.91 5.87 -8.15
C ASN A 255 10.42 6.09 -8.24
N ASN A 256 10.86 6.50 -9.44
CA ASN A 256 12.26 6.85 -9.70
C ASN A 256 12.72 7.95 -8.73
N ARG A 257 13.80 7.67 -8.00
CA ARG A 257 14.31 8.55 -6.96
C ARG A 257 15.83 8.67 -6.96
N ALA A 258 16.32 9.80 -6.49
CA ALA A 258 17.68 10.00 -6.02
C ALA A 258 17.79 9.67 -4.52
N LYS A 259 19.03 9.49 -4.03
CA LYS A 259 19.29 9.22 -2.60
C LYS A 259 18.79 10.32 -1.66
N SER A 260 18.72 11.57 -2.16
CA SER A 260 18.29 12.73 -1.39
C SER A 260 16.78 12.90 -1.32
N ASP A 261 16.00 12.18 -2.13
CA ASP A 261 14.56 12.44 -2.23
C ASP A 261 13.79 11.93 -1.00
N ARG A 262 14.40 11.09 -0.16
CA ARG A 262 13.82 10.64 1.11
C ARG A 262 14.62 11.23 2.28
N PRO A 263 13.96 11.71 3.35
CA PRO A 263 14.64 12.10 4.58
C PRO A 263 15.27 10.87 5.24
N LYS A 264 16.33 11.07 6.02
CA LYS A 264 16.78 10.04 6.97
C LYS A 264 15.72 9.88 8.07
N VAL A 265 15.69 8.71 8.71
CA VAL A 265 14.82 8.48 9.89
C VAL A 265 15.02 9.55 10.96
N ILE A 266 16.28 9.84 11.28
CA ILE A 266 16.67 11.01 12.08
C ILE A 266 17.41 11.97 11.13
N PRO A 267 16.76 13.04 10.65
CA PRO A 267 17.43 14.07 9.86
C PRO A 267 18.60 14.67 10.63
N LYS A 268 19.63 15.10 9.90
CA LYS A 268 20.76 15.81 10.53
C LYS A 268 20.21 17.09 11.16
N HIS A 269 20.67 17.41 12.38
CA HIS A 269 20.23 18.58 13.16
C HIS A 269 18.78 18.53 13.67
N SER A 270 18.10 17.38 13.55
CA SER A 270 16.84 17.17 14.27
C SER A 270 17.09 16.99 15.75
N THR A 271 16.32 17.70 16.58
CA THR A 271 16.36 17.61 18.04
C THR A 271 15.25 16.73 18.57
N ASN A 272 14.05 16.82 17.98
CA ASN A 272 12.86 16.09 18.45
C ASN A 272 11.97 15.53 17.33
N LEU A 273 12.36 15.57 16.05
CA LEU A 273 11.56 15.03 14.94
C LEU A 273 12.21 13.80 14.29
N ALA A 274 11.45 12.72 14.16
CA ALA A 274 11.81 11.56 13.34
C ALA A 274 10.81 11.31 12.21
N PHE A 275 11.32 10.81 11.09
CA PHE A 275 10.55 10.37 9.94
C PHE A 275 10.50 8.83 9.93
N THR A 276 9.35 8.23 9.63
CA THR A 276 9.14 6.77 9.64
C THR A 276 8.26 6.31 8.48
N GLY A 277 8.19 5.00 8.27
CA GLY A 277 7.39 4.36 7.21
C GLY A 277 8.22 4.01 5.99
N GLU A 278 7.59 4.06 4.81
CA GLU A 278 8.18 3.55 3.56
C GLU A 278 8.90 4.63 2.73
N PHE A 279 8.64 5.90 3.04
CA PHE A 279 9.22 7.06 2.33
C PHE A 279 10.43 7.65 3.05
N VAL A 280 11.12 6.86 3.87
CA VAL A 280 12.34 7.26 4.56
C VAL A 280 13.56 6.49 4.07
N GLU A 281 14.71 7.14 4.09
CA GLU A 281 15.96 6.58 3.64
C GLU A 281 16.51 5.59 4.67
N GLN A 282 16.55 4.32 4.28
CA GLN A 282 17.07 3.23 5.09
C GLN A 282 18.00 2.37 4.23
N PRO A 283 19.30 2.30 4.54
CA PRO A 283 20.23 1.46 3.80
C PRO A 283 19.82 -0.01 3.85
N TYR A 284 19.88 -0.69 2.70
CA TYR A 284 19.65 -2.14 2.53
C TYR A 284 18.24 -2.65 2.83
N GLN A 285 17.36 -1.86 3.44
CA GLN A 285 15.96 -2.25 3.63
C GLN A 285 15.21 -2.15 2.31
N MET A 286 14.37 -3.16 2.04
CA MET A 286 13.43 -3.12 0.93
C MET A 286 12.15 -2.45 1.41
N ILE A 287 11.76 -1.36 0.75
CA ILE A 287 10.44 -0.74 0.93
C ILE A 287 9.35 -1.69 0.39
N PHE A 288 8.05 -1.40 0.63
CA PHE A 288 6.91 -2.31 0.41
C PHE A 288 6.78 -3.42 1.46
N THR A 289 7.81 -3.58 2.29
CA THR A 289 7.77 -4.53 3.39
C THR A 289 7.40 -3.81 4.68
N GLU A 290 6.49 -4.41 5.45
CA GLU A 290 6.17 -3.97 6.82
C GLU A 290 7.44 -3.88 7.68
N GLN A 291 8.43 -4.73 7.41
CA GLN A 291 9.73 -4.71 8.07
C GLN A 291 10.45 -3.36 7.93
N SER A 292 10.34 -2.69 6.78
CA SER A 292 10.97 -1.36 6.59
C SER A 292 10.31 -0.29 7.46
N ALA A 293 8.98 -0.33 7.60
CA ALA A 293 8.25 0.57 8.49
C ALA A 293 8.61 0.30 9.96
N VAL A 294 8.58 -0.96 10.39
CA VAL A 294 8.99 -1.38 11.75
C VAL A 294 10.42 -0.94 12.06
N ARG A 295 11.35 -1.12 11.11
CA ARG A 295 12.75 -0.73 11.28
C ARG A 295 12.93 0.78 11.48
N SER A 296 12.22 1.60 10.73
CA SER A 296 12.27 3.05 10.93
C SER A 296 11.71 3.47 12.29
N GLY A 297 10.63 2.82 12.75
CA GLY A 297 10.07 3.03 14.08
C GLY A 297 11.03 2.62 15.20
N GLU A 298 11.72 1.48 15.05
CA GLU A 298 12.75 1.01 15.99
C GLU A 298 13.90 2.03 16.12
N ILE A 299 14.40 2.55 14.98
CA ILE A 299 15.45 3.59 14.96
C ILE A 299 14.98 4.86 15.66
N ALA A 300 13.77 5.34 15.37
CA ALA A 300 13.22 6.54 16.01
C ALA A 300 13.07 6.36 17.53
N ALA A 301 12.50 5.23 17.96
CA ALA A 301 12.32 4.92 19.38
C ALA A 301 13.66 4.80 20.11
N PHE A 302 14.65 4.11 19.53
CA PHE A 302 15.96 3.96 20.15
C PHE A 302 16.69 5.30 20.28
N HIS A 303 16.56 6.16 19.28
CA HIS A 303 17.21 7.47 19.27
C HIS A 303 16.71 8.33 20.43
N PHE A 304 15.39 8.50 20.54
CA PHE A 304 14.79 9.35 21.56
C PHE A 304 14.79 8.73 22.96
N ALA A 305 14.85 7.40 23.08
CA ALA A 305 15.04 6.73 24.36
C ALA A 305 16.52 6.68 24.82
N GLY A 306 17.46 7.25 24.06
CA GLY A 306 18.89 7.21 24.39
C GLY A 306 19.52 5.81 24.32
N ILE A 307 18.89 4.88 23.59
CA ILE A 307 19.39 3.52 23.42
C ILE A 307 20.39 3.49 22.25
N PRO A 308 21.60 2.95 22.43
CA PRO A 308 22.58 2.88 21.36
C PRO A 308 22.07 2.11 20.13
N MET A 309 22.27 2.68 18.93
CA MET A 309 21.90 2.05 17.64
C MET A 309 22.57 0.70 17.40
N SER A 310 23.66 0.39 18.12
CA SER A 310 24.30 -0.94 18.09
C SER A 310 23.41 -2.07 18.62
N ARG A 311 22.35 -1.74 19.37
CA ARG A 311 21.36 -2.70 19.90
C ARG A 311 20.21 -2.99 18.94
N LEU A 312 20.15 -2.31 17.79
CA LEU A 312 19.14 -2.58 16.76
C LEU A 312 19.20 -4.05 16.31
N VAL A 313 18.04 -4.63 15.98
CA VAL A 313 17.98 -6.00 15.45
C VAL A 313 18.87 -6.11 14.21
N LYS A 314 19.72 -7.14 14.12
CA LYS A 314 20.64 -7.28 12.97
C LYS A 314 19.86 -7.67 11.72
N THR A 315 20.11 -6.98 10.61
CA THR A 315 19.56 -7.37 9.31
C THR A 315 20.41 -8.51 8.72
N PRO A 316 19.83 -9.67 8.41
CA PRO A 316 20.55 -10.76 7.74
C PRO A 316 21.16 -10.30 6.41
N ARG A 317 22.37 -10.77 6.08
CA ARG A 317 23.12 -10.39 4.86
C ARG A 317 23.38 -11.59 3.96
N TYR A 318 22.30 -12.14 3.40
CA TYR A 318 22.38 -13.28 2.48
C TYR A 318 23.09 -12.94 1.17
N ASP A 319 23.15 -11.66 0.79
CA ASP A 319 23.93 -11.13 -0.33
C ASP A 319 25.46 -11.24 -0.12
N LYS A 320 25.90 -11.59 1.11
CA LYS A 320 27.30 -11.87 1.44
C LYS A 320 27.54 -13.36 1.74
N ASP A 321 26.51 -14.19 1.69
CA ASP A 321 26.60 -15.62 1.97
C ASP A 321 26.95 -16.39 0.69
N ILE A 322 28.17 -16.94 0.62
CA ILE A 322 28.70 -17.61 -0.57
C ILE A 322 27.78 -18.77 -1.05
N PRO A 323 27.30 -19.68 -0.18
CA PRO A 323 26.34 -20.71 -0.59
C PRO A 323 25.07 -20.14 -1.20
N THR A 324 24.53 -19.05 -0.65
CA THR A 324 23.35 -18.38 -1.21
C THR A 324 23.65 -17.76 -2.58
N LEU A 325 24.78 -17.07 -2.74
CA LEU A 325 25.19 -16.51 -4.03
C LEU A 325 25.40 -17.60 -5.09
N ALA A 326 25.98 -18.74 -4.72
CA ALA A 326 26.16 -19.87 -5.64
C ALA A 326 24.81 -20.45 -6.10
N ARG A 327 23.85 -20.60 -5.17
CA ARG A 327 22.48 -21.02 -5.52
C ARG A 327 21.79 -20.01 -6.42
N ALA A 328 21.93 -18.71 -6.12
CA ALA A 328 21.36 -17.64 -6.94
C ALA A 328 21.95 -17.63 -8.35
N ALA A 329 23.27 -17.77 -8.49
CA ALA A 329 23.95 -17.85 -9.78
C ALA A 329 23.48 -19.07 -10.59
N LYS A 330 23.38 -20.25 -9.95
CA LYS A 330 22.82 -21.44 -10.61
C LYS A 330 21.41 -21.18 -11.13
N LYS A 331 20.57 -20.52 -10.33
CA LYS A 331 19.17 -20.26 -10.68
C LYS A 331 19.00 -19.33 -11.88
N MET A 332 19.98 -18.46 -12.17
CA MET A 332 19.95 -17.60 -13.35
C MET A 332 20.09 -18.35 -14.69
N PHE A 333 20.57 -19.60 -14.66
CA PHE A 333 20.75 -20.44 -15.85
C PHE A 333 19.79 -21.64 -15.91
N GLU A 334 18.90 -21.79 -14.93
CA GLU A 334 17.83 -22.81 -14.89
C GLU A 334 16.53 -22.28 -15.49
#